data_AF-J0KYA3-F1
#
_entry.id   AF-J0KYA3-F1
#
_cell.length_a   1.000
_cell.length_b   1.000
_cell.length_c   1.000
_cell.angle_alpha   90.00
_cell.angle_beta   90.00
_cell.angle_gamma   90.00
#
_symmetry.space_group_name_H-M   'P 1'
#
loop_
_entity.id
_entity.type
_entity.pdbx_description
1 polymer ?
#
loop_
_entity_poly.entity_id
_entity_poly.type
_entity_poly.pdbx_seq_one_letter_code
_entity_poly.pdbx_strand_id
1 'polypeptide(L)'
;MKKIIVFLTCVLLASMAAADDDPQQAIPATLKVMFERPDKPLDIAPVVIQADWAIVGWRQDGRGGRALLKKMHHGWSIYLCSGDSLKDAGTLEKIGLSAHDATALAAKLKNAEANLDPSALALLSSFEGTVMMMDEASNRAAGGHEGHAQ
;
A
#
# COMPACT_ATOMS: atom_id res chain seq x y z
N MET A 1 7.85 61.27 25.58
CA MET A 1 7.73 59.98 26.28
C MET A 1 6.90 59.03 25.41
N LYS A 2 7.40 57.80 25.23
CA LYS A 2 6.82 56.58 24.61
C LYS A 2 6.03 56.70 23.29
N LYS A 3 6.69 56.28 22.20
CA LYS A 3 6.09 55.94 20.90
C LYS A 3 5.41 54.56 21.01
N ILE A 4 4.11 54.47 20.70
CA ILE A 4 3.37 53.21 20.63
C ILE A 4 3.63 52.58 19.26
N ILE A 5 4.28 51.43 19.25
CA ILE A 5 4.40 50.57 18.06
C ILE A 5 3.33 49.49 18.22
N VAL A 6 2.30 49.57 17.39
CA VAL A 6 1.34 48.48 17.19
C VAL A 6 2.01 47.48 16.24
N PHE A 7 2.49 46.36 16.79
CA PHE A 7 2.86 45.20 15.98
C PHE A 7 1.58 44.52 15.52
N LEU A 8 1.22 44.75 14.26
CA LEU A 8 0.21 44.00 13.52
C LEU A 8 0.77 42.60 13.26
N THR A 9 0.54 41.67 14.16
CA THR A 9 0.78 40.24 13.93
C THR A 9 -0.18 39.73 12.87
N CYS A 10 0.30 39.68 11.63
CA CYS A 10 -0.31 38.96 10.54
C CYS A 10 -0.28 37.46 10.88
N VAL A 11 -1.42 36.90 11.30
CA VAL A 11 -1.63 35.45 11.37
C VAL A 11 -1.62 34.94 9.94
N LEU A 12 -0.48 34.42 9.50
CA LEU A 12 -0.39 33.64 8.29
C LEU A 12 -1.18 32.35 8.52
N LEU A 13 -2.32 32.23 7.84
CA LEU A 13 -2.96 30.94 7.60
C LEU A 13 -1.96 30.07 6.83
N ALA A 14 -1.29 29.16 7.53
CA ALA A 14 -0.65 28.03 6.87
C ALA A 14 -1.77 27.10 6.40
N SER A 15 -2.11 27.19 5.11
CA SER A 15 -2.86 26.16 4.43
C SER A 15 -2.21 24.81 4.71
N MET A 16 -2.89 23.92 5.43
CA MET A 16 -2.54 22.51 5.50
C MET A 16 -2.80 21.93 4.11
N ALA A 17 -1.86 22.13 3.18
CA ALA A 17 -1.74 21.25 2.04
C ALA A 17 -1.49 19.86 2.64
N ALA A 18 -2.41 18.92 2.42
CA ALA A 18 -2.17 17.53 2.73
C ALA A 18 -0.85 17.16 2.06
N ALA A 19 0.20 16.91 2.86
CA ALA A 19 1.47 16.47 2.33
C ALA A 19 1.17 15.18 1.56
N ASP A 20 1.44 15.16 0.26
CA ASP A 20 1.64 13.89 -0.44
C ASP A 20 2.88 13.25 0.22
N ASP A 21 2.66 12.49 1.30
CA ASP A 21 3.74 11.75 1.96
C ASP A 21 4.41 10.84 0.93
N ASP A 22 5.74 10.78 0.94
CA ASP A 22 6.50 9.89 0.06
C ASP A 22 5.96 8.46 0.23
N PRO A 23 5.42 7.82 -0.82
CA PRO A 23 4.81 6.51 -0.70
C PRO A 23 5.80 5.43 -0.22
N GLN A 24 7.11 5.62 -0.42
CA GLN A 24 8.15 4.77 0.16
C GLN A 24 8.17 4.79 1.70
N GLN A 25 7.69 5.88 2.30
CA GLN A 25 7.60 6.06 3.76
C GLN A 25 6.16 5.82 4.28
N ALA A 26 5.16 6.32 3.56
CA ALA A 26 3.76 6.25 3.96
C ALA A 26 3.25 4.81 4.02
N ILE A 27 3.62 3.96 3.05
CA ILE A 27 3.17 2.57 3.01
C ILE A 27 3.69 1.77 4.23
N PRO A 28 5.01 1.72 4.51
CA PRO A 28 5.50 1.05 5.71
C PRO A 28 4.89 1.59 7.01
N ALA A 29 4.75 2.92 7.14
CA ALA A 29 4.17 3.53 8.33
C ALA A 29 2.72 3.06 8.55
N THR A 30 1.90 3.08 7.50
CA THR A 30 0.50 2.63 7.55
C THR A 30 0.43 1.15 7.95
N LEU A 31 1.24 0.29 7.32
CA LEU A 31 1.25 -1.14 7.62
C LEU A 31 1.69 -1.44 9.06
N LYS A 32 2.69 -0.72 9.56
CA LYS A 32 3.14 -0.86 10.94
C LYS A 32 2.07 -0.45 11.95
N VAL A 33 1.36 0.65 11.71
CA VAL A 33 0.23 1.05 12.55
C VAL A 33 -0.84 -0.05 12.62
N MET A 34 -1.10 -0.75 11.51
CA MET A 34 -2.14 -1.77 11.45
C MET A 34 -1.73 -3.13 12.03
N PHE A 35 -0.47 -3.56 11.82
CA PHE A 35 -0.07 -4.96 12.05
C PHE A 35 1.14 -5.14 12.97
N GLU A 36 1.92 -4.10 13.26
CA GLU A 36 3.07 -4.22 14.16
C GLU A 36 2.62 -4.40 15.61
N ARG A 37 3.29 -5.28 16.34
CA ARG A 37 3.09 -5.47 17.77
C ARG A 37 4.41 -5.26 18.51
N PRO A 38 4.40 -4.80 19.77
CA PRO A 38 5.63 -4.61 20.54
C PRO A 38 6.50 -5.87 20.66
N ASP A 39 5.87 -7.05 20.72
CA ASP A 39 6.53 -8.35 20.82
C ASP A 39 6.86 -8.98 19.44
N LYS A 40 6.29 -8.42 18.36
CA LYS A 40 6.40 -8.95 16.99
C LYS A 40 6.60 -7.80 16.01
N PRO A 41 7.83 -7.27 15.89
CA PRO A 41 8.12 -6.18 14.95
C PRO A 41 7.79 -6.60 13.53
N LEU A 42 7.27 -5.66 12.75
CA LEU A 42 6.91 -5.88 11.36
C LEU A 42 8.01 -5.33 10.47
N ASP A 43 8.69 -6.22 9.77
CA ASP A 43 9.65 -5.83 8.74
C ASP A 43 8.92 -5.66 7.40
N ILE A 44 9.12 -4.52 6.75
CA ILE A 44 8.55 -4.18 5.44
C ILE A 44 9.70 -3.88 4.48
N ALA A 45 10.01 -4.85 3.62
CA ALA A 45 10.95 -4.71 2.52
C ALA A 45 10.78 -5.87 1.52
N PRO A 46 10.89 -5.63 0.19
CA PRO A 46 11.08 -4.33 -0.45
C PRO A 46 9.74 -3.58 -0.60
N VAL A 47 9.77 -2.29 -0.93
CA VAL A 47 8.59 -1.53 -1.34
C VAL A 47 8.79 -1.06 -2.78
N VAL A 48 7.97 -1.55 -3.71
CA VAL A 48 8.02 -1.16 -5.12
C VAL A 48 6.68 -0.58 -5.54
N ILE A 49 6.73 0.53 -6.28
CA ILE A 49 5.54 1.32 -6.63
C ILE A 49 5.52 1.57 -8.14
N GLN A 50 4.35 1.45 -8.74
CA GLN A 50 4.06 1.76 -10.14
C GLN A 50 2.67 2.37 -10.24
N ALA A 51 2.59 3.65 -10.63
CA ALA A 51 1.35 4.41 -10.66
C ALA A 51 0.59 4.28 -9.31
N ASP A 52 -0.65 3.82 -9.36
CA ASP A 52 -1.51 3.62 -8.19
C ASP A 52 -1.40 2.22 -7.56
N TRP A 53 -0.37 1.45 -7.91
CA TRP A 53 -0.13 0.11 -7.39
C TRP A 53 1.21 0.02 -6.68
N ALA A 54 1.26 -0.79 -5.63
CA ALA A 54 2.50 -1.11 -4.95
C ALA A 54 2.54 -2.57 -4.53
N ILE A 55 3.74 -3.18 -4.54
CA ILE A 55 3.97 -4.46 -3.88
C ILE A 55 4.94 -4.21 -2.74
N VAL A 56 4.61 -4.76 -1.58
CA VAL A 56 5.53 -4.81 -0.44
C VAL A 56 5.82 -6.24 -0.04
N GLY A 57 7.08 -6.52 0.30
CA GLY A 57 7.42 -7.68 1.10
C GLY A 57 7.18 -7.39 2.58
N TRP A 58 6.59 -8.34 3.30
CA TRP A 58 6.41 -8.24 4.75
C TRP A 58 6.92 -9.50 5.43
N ARG A 59 7.51 -9.33 6.62
CA ARG A 59 7.99 -10.42 7.48
C ARG A 59 7.69 -10.12 8.93
N GLN A 60 7.13 -11.09 9.65
CA GLN A 60 6.80 -10.96 11.07
C GLN A 60 6.74 -12.36 11.70
N ASP A 61 7.39 -12.54 12.85
CA ASP A 61 7.30 -13.76 13.67
C ASP A 61 7.58 -15.07 12.88
N GLY A 62 8.63 -15.05 12.05
CA GLY A 62 9.02 -16.20 11.22
C GLY A 62 8.11 -16.49 10.02
N ARG A 63 7.15 -15.62 9.73
CA ARG A 63 6.28 -15.67 8.56
C ARG A 63 6.59 -14.52 7.62
N GLY A 64 6.23 -14.67 6.36
CA GLY A 64 6.31 -13.59 5.40
C GLY A 64 5.45 -13.82 4.18
N GLY A 65 5.38 -12.79 3.35
CA GLY A 65 4.62 -12.81 2.11
C GLY A 65 4.78 -11.49 1.36
N ARG A 66 4.00 -11.36 0.29
CA ARG A 66 3.87 -10.13 -0.48
C ARG A 66 2.46 -9.60 -0.35
N ALA A 67 2.32 -8.29 -0.18
CA ALA A 67 1.03 -7.63 -0.25
C ALA A 67 1.01 -6.72 -1.48
N LEU A 68 -0.06 -6.84 -2.29
CA LEU A 68 -0.39 -5.89 -3.33
C LEU A 68 -1.27 -4.80 -2.71
N LEU A 69 -0.90 -3.55 -2.89
CA LEU A 69 -1.64 -2.38 -2.43
C LEU A 69 -2.11 -1.56 -3.61
N LYS A 70 -3.25 -0.87 -3.41
CA LYS A 70 -3.79 0.12 -4.33
C LYS A 70 -3.89 1.48 -3.66
N LYS A 71 -3.54 2.54 -4.38
CA LYS A 71 -3.76 3.93 -3.95
C LYS A 71 -5.25 4.24 -4.08
N MET A 72 -5.86 4.62 -2.97
CA MET A 72 -7.25 5.03 -2.86
C MET A 72 -7.32 6.51 -2.44
N HIS A 73 -8.53 7.09 -2.45
CA HIS A 73 -8.73 8.48 -2.02
C HIS A 73 -8.25 8.78 -0.59
N HIS A 74 -8.23 7.78 0.29
CA HIS A 74 -7.81 7.89 1.69
C HIS A 74 -6.40 7.35 1.96
N GLY A 75 -5.61 7.10 0.91
CA GLY A 75 -4.26 6.55 1.02
C GLY A 75 -4.15 5.12 0.49
N TRP A 76 -3.08 4.43 0.87
CA TRP A 76 -2.79 3.08 0.39
C TRP A 76 -3.58 2.02 1.18
N SER A 77 -4.19 1.09 0.47
CA SER A 77 -4.93 -0.04 1.08
C SER A 77 -4.41 -1.37 0.55
N ILE A 78 -4.34 -2.38 1.42
CA ILE A 78 -4.02 -3.75 1.00
C ILE A 78 -5.16 -4.25 0.14
N TYR A 79 -4.85 -4.62 -1.09
CA TYR A 79 -5.78 -5.25 -2.01
C TYR A 79 -5.81 -6.76 -1.76
N LEU A 80 -4.63 -7.40 -1.75
CA LEU A 80 -4.47 -8.81 -1.42
C LEU A 80 -3.08 -9.12 -0.87
N CYS A 81 -2.95 -10.26 -0.19
CA CYS A 81 -1.69 -10.87 0.22
C CYS A 81 -1.50 -12.22 -0.48
N SER A 82 -0.29 -12.50 -0.98
CA SER A 82 0.08 -13.79 -1.58
C SER A 82 1.60 -14.03 -1.51
N GLY A 83 2.08 -15.11 -2.13
CA GLY A 83 3.50 -15.45 -2.26
C GLY A 83 4.06 -15.07 -3.63
N ASP A 84 4.62 -16.04 -4.35
CA ASP A 84 5.33 -15.83 -5.63
C ASP A 84 4.42 -15.47 -6.80
N SER A 85 3.10 -15.65 -6.68
CA SER A 85 2.12 -15.26 -7.70
C SER A 85 2.22 -13.76 -8.05
N LEU A 86 2.52 -12.91 -7.07
CA LEU A 86 2.68 -11.46 -7.26
C LEU A 86 3.96 -11.06 -8.01
N LYS A 87 4.85 -12.01 -8.33
CA LYS A 87 6.02 -11.76 -9.17
C LYS A 87 5.70 -11.85 -10.67
N ASP A 88 4.57 -12.45 -11.01
CA ASP A 88 4.16 -12.71 -12.38
C ASP A 88 3.28 -11.56 -12.92
N ALA A 89 3.72 -10.93 -14.01
CA ALA A 89 2.96 -9.84 -14.63
C ALA A 89 1.58 -10.31 -15.12
N GLY A 90 1.46 -11.53 -15.65
CA GLY A 90 0.18 -12.07 -16.11
C GLY A 90 -0.84 -12.23 -14.98
N THR A 91 -0.37 -12.52 -13.77
CA THR A 91 -1.20 -12.57 -12.55
C THR A 91 -1.66 -11.17 -12.16
N LEU A 92 -0.76 -10.18 -12.18
CA LEU A 92 -1.10 -8.78 -11.93
C LEU A 92 -2.13 -8.24 -12.95
N GLU A 93 -2.01 -8.62 -14.22
CA GLU A 93 -3.01 -8.27 -15.25
C GLU A 93 -4.38 -8.88 -14.95
N LYS A 94 -4.44 -10.16 -14.56
CA LYS A 94 -5.70 -10.82 -14.16
C LYS A 94 -6.37 -10.16 -12.95
N ILE A 95 -5.58 -9.55 -12.07
CA ILE A 95 -6.06 -8.76 -10.92
C ILE A 95 -6.63 -7.40 -11.37
N GLY A 96 -6.30 -6.94 -12.58
CA GLY A 96 -6.83 -5.71 -13.18
C GLY A 96 -5.80 -4.59 -13.36
N LEU A 97 -4.51 -4.87 -13.23
CA LEU A 97 -3.47 -3.93 -13.65
C LEU A 97 -3.44 -3.83 -15.18
N SER A 98 -3.07 -2.66 -15.70
CA SER A 98 -2.73 -2.54 -17.12
C SER A 98 -1.50 -3.40 -17.44
N ALA A 99 -1.39 -3.94 -18.66
CA ALA A 99 -0.23 -4.75 -19.06
C ALA A 99 1.11 -3.99 -18.87
N HIS A 100 1.10 -2.68 -19.12
CA HIS A 100 2.24 -1.81 -18.88
C HIS A 100 2.63 -1.75 -17.39
N ASP A 101 1.66 -1.46 -16.52
CA ASP A 101 1.93 -1.32 -15.09
C ASP A 101 2.26 -2.65 -14.43
N ALA A 102 1.61 -3.75 -14.85
CA ALA A 102 1.92 -5.10 -14.41
C ALA A 102 3.36 -5.49 -14.74
N THR A 103 3.79 -5.26 -15.99
CA THR A 103 5.16 -5.55 -16.43
C THR A 103 6.17 -4.70 -15.67
N ALA A 104 5.91 -3.40 -15.54
CA ALA A 104 6.81 -2.48 -14.84
C ALA A 104 6.92 -2.82 -13.34
N LEU A 105 5.81 -3.15 -12.68
CA LEU A 105 5.77 -3.48 -11.27
C LEU A 105 6.48 -4.81 -10.98
N ALA A 106 6.24 -5.85 -11.79
CA ALA A 106 6.93 -7.13 -11.69
C ALA A 106 8.45 -6.98 -11.91
N ALA A 107 8.87 -6.18 -12.90
CA ALA A 107 10.29 -5.90 -13.14
C ALA A 107 10.95 -5.16 -11.97
N LYS A 108 10.27 -4.13 -11.43
CA LYS A 108 10.73 -3.41 -10.23
C LYS A 108 10.86 -4.36 -9.03
N LEU A 109 9.87 -5.22 -8.80
CA LEU A 109 9.91 -6.21 -7.72
C LEU A 109 11.10 -7.15 -7.88
N LYS A 110 11.28 -7.73 -9.07
CA LYS A 110 12.41 -8.62 -9.36
C LYS A 110 13.76 -7.96 -9.06
N ASN A 111 13.93 -6.71 -9.49
CA ASN A 111 15.17 -5.96 -9.25
C ASN A 111 15.39 -5.65 -7.77
N ALA A 112 14.32 -5.31 -7.04
CA ALA A 112 14.41 -5.06 -5.60
C ALA A 112 14.73 -6.34 -4.82
N GLU A 113 14.10 -7.46 -5.17
CA GLU A 113 14.31 -8.76 -4.52
C GLU A 113 15.68 -9.36 -4.79
N ALA A 114 16.32 -9.04 -5.93
CA ALA A 114 17.68 -9.49 -6.23
C ALA A 114 18.73 -8.99 -5.21
N ASN A 115 18.39 -7.95 -4.43
CA ASN A 115 19.26 -7.40 -3.39
C ASN A 115 18.95 -7.93 -1.98
N LEU A 116 17.96 -8.82 -1.84
CA LEU A 116 17.59 -9.38 -0.55
C LEU A 116 18.46 -10.58 -0.17
N ASP A 117 18.61 -10.79 1.14
CA ASP A 117 19.17 -12.02 1.66
C ASP A 117 18.32 -13.24 1.22
N PRO A 118 18.92 -14.38 0.84
CA PRO A 118 18.16 -15.55 0.41
C PRO A 118 17.14 -16.06 1.44
N SER A 119 17.44 -15.98 2.74
CA SER A 119 16.50 -16.39 3.80
C SER A 119 15.31 -15.44 3.91
N ALA A 120 15.54 -14.14 3.66
CA ALA A 120 14.47 -13.15 3.55
C ALA A 120 13.55 -13.48 2.40
N LEU A 121 14.11 -13.74 1.22
CA LEU A 121 13.35 -14.06 0.02
C LEU A 121 12.54 -15.35 0.20
N ALA A 122 13.12 -16.37 0.84
CA ALA A 122 12.42 -17.62 1.14
C ALA A 122 11.18 -17.40 2.01
N LEU A 123 11.25 -16.50 3.00
CA LEU A 123 10.08 -16.13 3.82
C LEU A 123 8.99 -15.43 2.98
N LEU A 124 9.37 -14.54 2.05
CA LEU A 124 8.40 -13.88 1.16
C LEU A 124 7.70 -14.89 0.23
N SER A 125 8.40 -15.95 -0.17
CA SER A 125 7.83 -17.04 -0.98
C SER A 125 7.04 -18.07 -0.17
N SER A 126 7.17 -18.08 1.16
CA SER A 126 6.52 -19.08 2.03
C SER A 126 5.00 -18.88 2.21
N PHE A 127 4.46 -17.75 1.77
CA PHE A 127 3.02 -17.52 1.82
C PHE A 127 2.30 -18.39 0.79
N GLU A 128 1.59 -19.41 1.29
CA GLU A 128 0.76 -20.27 0.46
C GLU A 128 -0.66 -19.69 0.31
N GLY A 129 -1.13 -19.57 -0.93
CA GLY A 129 -2.48 -19.10 -1.26
C GLY A 129 -2.58 -17.58 -1.49
N THR A 130 -3.82 -17.10 -1.55
CA THR A 130 -4.14 -15.67 -1.77
C THR A 130 -5.23 -15.25 -0.80
N VAL A 131 -5.02 -14.15 -0.08
CA VAL A 131 -6.02 -13.54 0.81
C VAL A 131 -6.38 -12.16 0.27
N MET A 132 -7.62 -12.00 -0.19
CA MET A 132 -8.15 -10.71 -0.62
C MET A 132 -8.59 -9.90 0.61
N MET A 133 -8.18 -8.63 0.70
CA MET A 133 -8.51 -7.74 1.82
C MET A 133 -9.49 -6.65 1.40
N MET A 134 -9.47 -6.25 0.13
CA MET A 134 -10.43 -5.31 -0.44
C MET A 134 -11.53 -6.08 -1.16
N ASP A 135 -12.76 -6.00 -0.65
CA ASP A 135 -13.92 -6.66 -1.23
C ASP A 135 -14.28 -6.00 -2.58
N GLU A 136 -14.48 -6.81 -3.62
CA GLU A 136 -14.96 -6.38 -4.93
C GLU A 136 -16.35 -5.69 -4.87
N ALA A 137 -17.04 -5.72 -3.72
CA ALA A 137 -18.32 -5.04 -3.50
C ALA A 137 -18.27 -3.51 -3.61
N SER A 138 -17.09 -2.88 -3.62
CA SER A 138 -16.96 -1.42 -3.77
C SER A 138 -17.31 -0.91 -5.18
N ASN A 139 -17.59 -1.80 -6.16
CA ASN A 139 -18.05 -1.44 -7.51
C ASN A 139 -19.48 -1.94 -7.83
N ARG A 140 -20.29 -2.29 -6.83
CA ARG A 140 -21.71 -2.69 -7.02
C ARG A 140 -22.72 -1.94 -6.13
N ALA A 141 -22.45 -0.70 -5.75
CA ALA A 141 -23.40 0.12 -4.97
C ALA A 141 -23.81 1.40 -5.71
N ALA A 142 -24.40 1.25 -6.90
CA ALA A 142 -25.30 2.23 -7.51
C ALA A 142 -26.24 1.50 -8.49
N GLY A 143 -27.06 0.58 -7.98
CA GLY A 143 -27.97 -0.21 -8.80
C GLY A 143 -29.19 -0.67 -8.02
N GLY A 144 -30.23 0.17 -8.03
CA GLY A 144 -31.65 -0.18 -7.92
C GLY A 144 -32.09 -1.12 -6.80
N HIS A 145 -32.56 -0.55 -5.68
CA HIS A 145 -33.55 -1.22 -4.84
C HIS A 145 -34.95 -0.77 -5.30
N GLU A 146 -35.48 -1.42 -6.34
CA GLU A 146 -36.91 -1.44 -6.68
C GLU A 146 -37.38 -2.85 -6.34
N GLY A 147 -38.07 -3.07 -5.22
CA GLY A 147 -39.52 -2.95 -5.14
C GLY A 147 -40.12 -4.33 -4.86
N HIS A 148 -40.40 -4.65 -3.58
CA HIS A 148 -41.27 -5.76 -3.22
C HIS A 148 -42.66 -5.20 -2.88
N ALA A 149 -43.59 -5.37 -3.81
CA ALA A 149 -45.01 -5.34 -3.51
C ALA A 149 -45.50 -6.81 -3.45
N GLN A 150 -46.15 -7.16 -2.34
CA GLN A 150 -47.07 -8.29 -2.25
C GLN A 150 -48.48 -7.80 -2.50
#